data_AF-A0A0D6PA40-F1
#
_entry.id   AF-A0A0D6PA40-F1
#
_cell.length_a   1.000
_cell.length_b   1.000
_cell.length_c   1.000
_cell.angle_alpha   90.00
_cell.angle_beta   90.00
_cell.angle_gamma   90.00
#
_symmetry.space_group_name_H-M   'P 1'
#
loop_
_entity.id
_entity.type
_entity.pdbx_description
1 polymer ?
#
loop_
_entity_poly.entity_id
_entity_poly.type
_entity_poly.pdbx_seq_one_letter_code
_entity_poly.pdbx_strand_id
1 'polypeptide(L)'
;MPKDAPLHDLPAPDVLGPVLDRLRQIVAQSGDALLLGEGVVSPDAALLDACSTALHHMAAANKIEAERCRDADSIKGWWTDADRARLDALLDRVQEREATAVQAMRKAKKIRAVTPAGIYAKALVVRASRTGARELARSLAVDLVECKGLRQCLWSGEPASA
;
A
#
# COMPACT_ATOMS: atom_id res chain seq x y z
N MET A 1 4.37 13.93 25.57
CA MET A 1 4.42 13.06 24.36
C MET A 1 3.31 12.05 24.49
N PRO A 2 2.35 11.95 23.57
CA PRO A 2 1.30 10.94 23.71
C PRO A 2 1.91 9.55 23.48
N LYS A 3 2.01 8.82 24.60
CA LYS A 3 2.20 7.37 24.69
C LYS A 3 0.87 6.73 24.28
N ASP A 4 0.94 5.65 23.52
CA ASP A 4 -0.17 4.72 23.26
C ASP A 4 -1.27 5.24 22.33
N ALA A 5 -0.95 5.39 21.04
CA ALA A 5 -1.95 5.15 20.00
C ALA A 5 -1.98 3.63 19.73
N PRO A 6 -3.13 2.95 19.80
CA PRO A 6 -3.22 1.53 19.52
C PRO A 6 -2.69 1.27 18.11
N LEU A 7 -1.81 0.27 17.98
CA LEU A 7 -1.45 -0.34 16.70
C LEU A 7 -2.76 -0.64 15.97
N HIS A 8 -3.09 0.14 14.94
CA HIS A 8 -4.14 -0.25 14.03
C HIS A 8 -3.67 -1.55 13.40
N ASP A 9 -4.32 -2.66 13.77
CA ASP A 9 -4.10 -3.96 13.19
C ASP A 9 -4.11 -3.81 11.66
N LEU A 10 -2.92 -3.96 11.08
CA LEU A 10 -2.78 -4.33 9.69
C LEU A 10 -3.74 -5.49 9.45
N PRO A 11 -4.38 -5.59 8.26
CA PRO A 11 -5.00 -6.87 7.94
C PRO A 11 -3.92 -7.92 8.17
N ALA A 12 -4.26 -8.99 8.88
CA ALA A 12 -3.31 -10.04 9.19
C ALA A 12 -2.52 -10.38 7.90
N PRO A 13 -1.20 -10.60 7.98
CA PRO A 13 -0.34 -10.73 6.80
C PRO A 13 -0.81 -11.77 5.78
N ASP A 14 -1.71 -12.68 6.17
CA ASP A 14 -2.39 -13.66 5.31
C ASP A 14 -3.46 -13.06 4.36
N VAL A 15 -4.14 -11.96 4.72
CA VAL A 15 -5.20 -11.34 3.90
C VAL A 15 -4.64 -10.48 2.75
N LEU A 16 -3.43 -9.95 2.90
CA LEU A 16 -2.82 -9.06 1.90
C LEU A 16 -2.35 -9.80 0.63
N GLY A 17 -1.98 -11.08 0.74
CA GLY A 17 -1.49 -11.89 -0.38
C GLY A 17 -2.52 -11.99 -1.52
N PRO A 18 -3.72 -12.56 -1.28
CA PRO A 18 -4.75 -12.70 -2.31
C PRO A 18 -5.17 -11.37 -2.95
N VAL A 19 -5.18 -10.30 -2.15
CA VAL A 19 -5.53 -8.95 -2.63
C VAL A 19 -4.45 -8.39 -3.56
N LEU A 20 -3.17 -8.53 -3.19
CA LEU A 20 -2.05 -8.14 -4.05
C LEU A 20 -2.04 -8.92 -5.35
N ASP A 21 -2.29 -10.23 -5.28
CA ASP A 21 -2.35 -11.08 -6.47
C ASP A 21 -3.49 -10.67 -7.38
N ARG A 22 -4.66 -10.34 -6.83
CA ARG A 22 -5.78 -9.83 -7.61
C ARG A 22 -5.48 -8.48 -8.26
N LEU A 23 -4.84 -7.55 -7.54
CA LEU A 23 -4.44 -6.25 -8.10
C LEU A 23 -3.43 -6.42 -9.24
N ARG A 24 -2.42 -7.27 -9.04
CA ARG A 24 -1.42 -7.60 -10.07
C ARG A 24 -2.04 -8.27 -11.28
N GLN A 25 -3.03 -9.15 -11.09
CA GLN A 25 -3.76 -9.78 -12.18
C GLN A 25 -4.50 -8.74 -13.03
N ILE A 26 -5.17 -7.76 -12.40
CA ILE A 26 -5.86 -6.68 -13.14
C ILE A 26 -4.86 -5.84 -13.94
N VAL A 27 -3.70 -5.54 -13.35
CA VAL A 27 -2.62 -4.81 -14.02
C VAL A 27 -2.08 -5.59 -15.21
N ALA A 28 -1.77 -6.88 -15.03
CA ALA A 28 -1.29 -7.76 -16.10
C ALA A 28 -2.30 -7.86 -17.24
N GLN A 29 -3.57 -8.13 -16.93
CA GLN A 29 -4.65 -8.18 -17.93
C GLN A 29 -4.80 -6.86 -18.70
N SER A 30 -4.66 -5.72 -18.00
CA SER A 30 -4.72 -4.41 -18.65
C SER A 30 -3.50 -4.13 -19.52
N GLY A 31 -2.31 -4.58 -19.11
CA GLY A 31 -1.08 -4.47 -19.88
C GLY A 31 -1.09 -5.35 -21.14
N ASP A 32 -1.52 -6.60 -21.00
CA ASP A 32 -1.69 -7.53 -22.12
C ASP A 32 -2.70 -6.98 -23.13
N ALA A 33 -3.82 -6.42 -22.65
CA ALA A 33 -4.82 -5.81 -23.52
C ALA A 33 -4.30 -4.58 -24.28
N LEU A 34 -3.44 -3.77 -23.66
CA LEU A 34 -2.78 -2.64 -24.33
C LEU A 34 -1.78 -3.09 -25.39
N LEU A 35 -1.03 -4.17 -25.15
CA LEU A 35 0.00 -4.68 -26.06
C LEU A 35 -0.60 -5.43 -27.26
N LEU A 36 -1.66 -6.21 -27.02
CA LEU A 36 -2.31 -7.03 -28.03
C LEU A 36 -3.40 -6.27 -28.78
N GLY A 37 -3.83 -5.10 -28.28
CA GLY A 37 -4.94 -4.33 -28.85
C GLY A 37 -6.31 -4.99 -28.64
N GLU A 38 -6.40 -6.01 -27.79
CA GLU A 38 -7.58 -6.82 -27.53
C GLU A 38 -7.90 -6.87 -26.04
N GLY A 39 -9.12 -6.55 -25.63
CA GLY A 39 -9.60 -6.69 -24.25
C GLY A 39 -9.89 -5.35 -23.52
N VAL A 40 -10.32 -5.46 -22.27
CA VAL A 40 -10.72 -4.30 -21.44
C VAL A 40 -9.53 -3.83 -20.62
N VAL A 41 -9.05 -2.62 -20.91
CA VAL A 41 -8.02 -1.95 -20.10
C VAL A 41 -8.70 -1.29 -18.90
N SER A 42 -8.27 -1.62 -17.69
CA SER A 42 -8.75 -0.92 -16.49
C SER A 42 -8.31 0.55 -16.57
N PRO A 43 -9.22 1.52 -16.40
CA PRO A 43 -8.85 2.93 -16.41
C PRO A 43 -7.97 3.32 -15.22
N ASP A 44 -7.92 2.49 -14.18
CA ASP A 44 -7.05 2.65 -13.01
C ASP A 44 -5.76 1.82 -13.09
N ALA A 45 -5.42 1.18 -14.22
CA ALA A 45 -4.27 0.26 -14.30
C ALA A 45 -2.96 0.84 -13.73
N ALA A 46 -2.63 2.09 -14.09
CA ALA A 46 -1.44 2.78 -13.57
C ALA A 46 -1.51 3.07 -12.05
N LEU A 47 -2.70 3.36 -11.53
CA LEU A 47 -2.92 3.54 -10.09
C LEU A 47 -2.75 2.21 -9.35
N LEU A 48 -3.33 1.13 -9.88
CA LEU A 48 -3.26 -0.20 -9.29
C LEU A 48 -1.82 -0.71 -9.25
N ASP A 49 -1.03 -0.47 -10.30
CA ASP A 49 0.40 -0.80 -10.33
C ASP A 49 1.19 -0.05 -9.25
N ALA A 50 0.99 1.27 -9.15
CA ALA A 50 1.64 2.09 -8.14
C ALA A 50 1.27 1.65 -6.70
N CYS A 51 -0.01 1.33 -6.45
CA CYS A 51 -0.46 0.86 -5.13
C CYS A 51 0.10 -0.54 -4.81
N SER A 52 0.09 -1.46 -5.78
CA SER A 52 0.67 -2.81 -5.64
C SER A 52 2.17 -2.74 -5.32
N THR A 53 2.90 -1.87 -6.02
CA THR A 53 4.33 -1.62 -5.77
C THR A 53 4.54 -1.09 -4.35
N ALA A 54 3.77 -0.09 -3.92
CA ALA A 54 3.88 0.46 -2.57
C ALA A 54 3.66 -0.63 -1.50
N LEU A 55 2.55 -1.36 -1.59
CA LEU A 55 2.20 -2.43 -0.65
C LEU A 55 3.25 -3.54 -0.61
N HIS A 56 3.78 -3.95 -1.78
CA HIS A 56 4.82 -4.97 -1.86
C HIS A 56 6.09 -4.55 -1.08
N HIS A 57 6.55 -3.32 -1.30
CA HIS A 57 7.74 -2.81 -0.63
C HIS A 57 7.52 -2.59 0.87
N MET A 58 6.32 -2.17 1.29
CA MET A 58 5.96 -2.04 2.71
C MET A 58 5.92 -3.41 3.41
N ALA A 59 5.34 -4.43 2.76
CA ALA A 59 5.33 -5.79 3.29
C ALA A 59 6.75 -6.36 3.40
N ALA A 60 7.60 -6.11 2.40
CA ALA A 60 9.01 -6.50 2.45
C ALA A 60 9.78 -5.80 3.58
N ALA A 61 9.60 -4.50 3.75
CA ALA A 61 10.20 -3.72 4.85
C ALA A 61 9.77 -4.29 6.22
N ASN A 62 8.48 -4.54 6.43
CA ASN A 62 7.98 -5.14 7.67
C ASN A 62 8.57 -6.53 7.94
N LYS A 63 8.75 -7.36 6.90
CA LYS A 63 9.37 -8.69 7.05
C LYS A 63 10.83 -8.58 7.50
N ILE A 64 11.59 -7.66 6.91
CA ILE A 64 13.00 -7.43 7.27
C ILE A 64 13.10 -6.83 8.68
N GLU A 65 12.21 -5.91 9.04
CA GLU A 65 12.19 -5.35 10.40
C GLU A 65 11.84 -6.43 11.44
N ALA A 66 10.90 -7.32 11.15
CA ALA A 66 10.59 -8.46 12.03
C ALA A 66 11.77 -9.45 12.14
N GLU A 67 12.56 -9.62 11.08
CA GLU A 67 13.83 -10.36 11.14
C GLU A 67 14.86 -9.65 12.01
N ARG A 68 15.05 -8.34 11.83
CA ARG A 68 15.95 -7.50 12.63
C ARG A 68 15.61 -7.54 14.11
N CYS A 69 14.33 -7.44 14.47
CA CYS A 69 13.89 -7.55 15.86
C CYS A 69 14.17 -8.94 16.43
N ARG A 70 13.86 -10.02 15.70
CA ARG A 70 14.16 -11.40 16.15
C ARG A 70 15.65 -11.64 16.33
N ASP A 71 16.48 -11.13 15.42
CA ASP A 71 17.93 -11.22 15.52
C ASP A 71 18.43 -10.46 16.75
N ALA A 72 17.94 -9.23 16.98
CA ALA A 72 18.28 -8.44 18.15
C ALA A 72 17.88 -9.14 19.47
N ASP A 73 16.68 -9.72 19.52
CA ASP A 73 16.18 -10.46 20.70
C ASP A 73 16.94 -11.77 20.94
N SER A 74 17.59 -12.33 19.91
CA SER A 74 18.35 -13.58 20.01
C SER A 74 19.76 -13.39 20.61
N ILE A 75 20.28 -12.16 20.62
CA ILE A 75 21.62 -11.86 21.13
C ILE A 75 21.60 -11.92 22.66
N LYS A 76 22.27 -12.94 23.22
CA LYS A 76 22.43 -13.10 24.67
C LYS A 76 23.72 -12.43 25.14
N GLY A 77 23.60 -11.39 25.96
CA GLY A 77 24.74 -10.70 26.56
C GLY A 77 25.10 -9.39 25.84
N TRP A 78 26.38 -9.03 25.85
CA TRP A 78 26.85 -7.78 25.26
C TRP A 78 26.91 -7.89 23.74
N TRP A 79 26.46 -6.84 23.05
CA TRP A 79 26.49 -6.77 21.60
C TRP A 79 27.92 -6.65 21.09
N THR A 80 28.29 -7.54 20.17
CA THR A 80 29.56 -7.45 19.45
C THR A 80 29.47 -6.45 18.30
N ASP A 81 30.62 -6.02 17.77
CA ASP A 81 30.66 -5.16 16.57
C ASP A 81 30.07 -5.87 15.35
N ALA A 82 30.22 -7.20 15.26
CA ALA A 82 29.63 -8.01 14.19
C ALA A 82 28.08 -8.02 14.28
N ASP A 83 27.53 -8.11 15.49
CA ASP A 83 26.08 -8.03 15.71
C ASP A 83 25.53 -6.68 15.28
N ARG A 84 26.22 -5.59 15.66
CA ARG A 84 25.85 -4.22 15.27
C ARG A 84 25.86 -4.06 13.75
N ALA A 85 26.95 -4.46 13.10
CA ALA A 85 27.08 -4.37 11.64
C ALA A 85 25.97 -5.16 10.91
N ARG A 86 25.58 -6.34 11.42
CA ARG A 86 24.47 -7.13 10.87
C ARG A 86 23.13 -6.43 11.03
N LEU A 87 22.84 -5.90 12.22
CA LEU A 87 21.57 -5.22 12.49
C LEU A 87 21.46 -3.90 11.71
N ASP A 88 22.56 -3.18 11.56
CA ASP A 88 22.64 -1.96 10.73
C ASP A 88 22.38 -2.28 9.26
N ALA A 89 22.99 -3.35 8.71
CA ALA A 89 22.72 -3.79 7.34
C ALA A 89 21.25 -4.18 7.11
N LEU A 90 20.57 -4.77 8.11
CA LEU A 90 19.13 -5.02 8.03
C LEU A 90 18.33 -3.72 8.05
N LEU A 91 18.72 -2.76 8.88
CA LEU A 91 18.08 -1.44 8.94
C LEU A 91 18.22 -0.68 7.62
N ASP A 92 19.39 -0.69 6.99
CA ASP A 92 19.61 -0.07 5.68
C ASP A 92 18.66 -0.66 4.62
N ARG A 93 18.52 -2.00 4.61
CA ARG A 93 17.58 -2.68 3.71
C ARG A 93 16.12 -2.32 3.98
N VAL A 94 15.73 -2.11 5.24
CA VAL A 94 14.40 -1.59 5.59
C VAL A 94 14.22 -0.21 4.97
N GLN A 95 15.18 0.70 5.17
CA GLN A 95 15.12 2.08 4.66
C GLN A 95 15.03 2.13 3.12
N GLU A 96 15.78 1.28 2.40
CA GLU A 96 15.69 1.17 0.94
C GLU A 96 14.28 0.77 0.46
N ARG A 97 13.68 -0.20 1.15
CA ARG A 97 12.32 -0.67 0.82
C ARG A 97 11.28 0.41 1.13
N GLU A 98 11.40 1.07 2.28
CA GLU A 98 10.54 2.19 2.65
C GLU A 98 10.66 3.36 1.66
N ALA A 99 11.87 3.71 1.22
CA ALA A 99 12.09 4.76 0.23
C ALA A 99 11.37 4.47 -1.09
N THR A 100 11.44 3.22 -1.57
CA THR A 100 10.75 2.81 -2.79
C THR A 100 9.22 2.82 -2.60
N ALA A 101 8.73 2.36 -1.45
CA ALA A 101 7.31 2.46 -1.11
C ALA A 101 6.82 3.91 -1.11
N VAL A 102 7.59 4.84 -0.53
CA VAL A 102 7.28 6.28 -0.51
C VAL A 102 7.23 6.85 -1.93
N GLN A 103 8.16 6.48 -2.80
CA GLN A 103 8.11 6.91 -4.20
C GLN A 103 6.85 6.40 -4.91
N ALA A 104 6.48 5.14 -4.70
CA ALA A 104 5.25 4.57 -5.26
C ALA A 104 3.99 5.27 -4.72
N MET A 105 3.92 5.56 -3.41
CA MET A 105 2.84 6.36 -2.81
C MET A 105 2.75 7.76 -3.40
N ARG A 106 3.89 8.43 -3.65
CA ARG A 106 3.95 9.75 -4.30
C ARG A 106 3.47 9.71 -5.76
N LYS A 107 3.58 8.58 -6.45
CA LYS A 107 2.96 8.38 -7.77
C LYS A 107 1.46 8.17 -7.62
N ALA A 108 1.05 7.23 -6.77
CA ALA A 108 -0.36 6.90 -6.53
C ALA A 108 -1.20 8.11 -6.10
N LYS A 109 -0.66 9.03 -5.28
CA LYS A 109 -1.41 10.24 -4.85
C LYS A 109 -1.76 11.18 -5.99
N LYS A 110 -1.01 11.15 -7.11
CA LYS A 110 -1.21 12.04 -8.27
C LYS A 110 -2.21 11.47 -9.27
N ILE A 111 -2.51 10.18 -9.18
CA ILE A 111 -3.41 9.49 -10.10
C ILE A 111 -4.78 9.43 -9.42
N ARG A 112 -5.80 9.99 -10.05
CA ARG A 112 -7.17 9.93 -9.54
C ARG A 112 -7.72 8.51 -9.68
N ALA A 113 -8.32 7.97 -8.63
CA ALA A 113 -9.07 6.72 -8.73
C ALA A 113 -10.43 6.99 -9.39
N VAL A 114 -10.73 6.30 -10.48
CA VAL A 114 -12.04 6.42 -11.17
C VAL A 114 -12.94 5.21 -10.94
N THR A 115 -12.38 4.08 -10.48
CA THR A 115 -13.12 2.86 -10.18
C THR A 115 -13.13 2.55 -8.68
N PRO A 116 -14.10 1.73 -8.22
CA PRO A 116 -14.08 1.18 -6.86
C PRO A 116 -12.77 0.45 -6.51
N ALA A 117 -12.16 -0.24 -7.49
CA ALA A 117 -10.91 -0.96 -7.29
C ALA A 117 -9.74 0.00 -7.00
N GLY A 118 -9.65 1.11 -7.72
CA GLY A 118 -8.64 2.15 -7.48
C GLY A 118 -8.77 2.80 -6.11
N ILE A 119 -10.01 3.10 -5.68
CA ILE A 119 -10.30 3.63 -4.34
C ILE A 119 -9.86 2.64 -3.27
N TYR A 120 -10.25 1.37 -3.42
CA TYR A 120 -9.88 0.32 -2.48
C TYR A 120 -8.36 0.14 -2.39
N ALA A 121 -7.65 0.16 -3.52
CA ALA A 121 -6.19 0.07 -3.54
C ALA A 121 -5.52 1.21 -2.77
N LYS A 122 -5.97 2.47 -2.95
CA LYS A 122 -5.48 3.61 -2.15
C LYS A 122 -5.78 3.44 -0.66
N ALA A 123 -6.98 2.97 -0.31
CA ALA A 123 -7.35 2.73 1.08
C ALA A 123 -6.45 1.70 1.75
N LEU A 124 -6.09 0.62 1.04
CA LEU A 124 -5.13 -0.37 1.54
C LEU A 124 -3.75 0.22 1.81
N VAL A 125 -3.23 1.02 0.88
CA VAL A 125 -1.93 1.69 1.05
C VAL A 125 -1.95 2.63 2.25
N VAL A 126 -3.02 3.42 2.40
CA VAL A 126 -3.19 4.33 3.55
C VAL A 126 -3.24 3.54 4.85
N ARG A 127 -4.04 2.46 4.91
CA ARG A 127 -4.13 1.58 6.08
C ARG A 127 -2.80 0.92 6.42
N ALA A 128 -2.04 0.49 5.42
CA ALA A 128 -0.76 -0.17 5.62
C ALA A 128 0.35 0.80 6.06
N SER A 129 0.16 2.10 5.86
CA SER A 129 1.21 3.12 6.08
C SER A 129 1.30 3.50 7.56
N ARG A 130 2.43 3.14 8.18
CA ARG A 130 2.73 3.48 9.58
C ARG A 130 3.18 4.93 9.77
N THR A 131 3.89 5.49 8.79
CA THR A 131 4.61 6.78 8.91
C THR A 131 3.89 7.96 8.25
N GLY A 132 2.63 7.77 7.84
CA GLY A 132 1.77 8.86 7.39
C GLY A 132 1.67 8.97 5.88
N ALA A 133 0.73 8.23 5.30
CA ALA A 133 0.23 8.46 3.95
C ALA A 133 -0.76 9.65 3.90
N ARG A 134 -0.51 10.75 4.64
CA ARG A 134 -1.48 11.85 4.84
C ARG A 134 -1.97 12.46 3.53
N GLU A 135 -1.06 12.72 2.60
CA GLU A 135 -1.42 13.30 1.30
C GLU A 135 -2.19 12.30 0.42
N LEU A 136 -1.81 11.01 0.48
CA LEU A 136 -2.53 9.96 -0.22
C LEU A 136 -3.93 9.75 0.39
N ALA A 137 -4.07 9.85 1.71
CA ALA A 137 -5.34 9.79 2.43
C ALA A 137 -6.24 10.98 2.04
N ARG A 138 -5.67 12.18 1.90
CA ARG A 138 -6.41 13.34 1.39
C ARG A 138 -6.86 13.12 -0.06
N SER A 139 -5.99 12.59 -0.92
CA SER A 139 -6.35 12.24 -2.29
C SER A 139 -7.43 11.16 -2.33
N LEU A 140 -7.35 10.13 -1.49
CA LEU A 140 -8.37 9.10 -1.34
C LEU A 140 -9.73 9.70 -0.94
N ALA A 141 -9.75 10.64 -0.01
CA ALA A 141 -10.99 11.30 0.39
C ALA A 141 -11.64 12.07 -0.78
N VAL A 142 -10.82 12.77 -1.59
CA VAL A 142 -11.31 13.43 -2.82
C VAL A 142 -11.88 12.40 -3.80
N ASP A 143 -11.14 11.32 -4.06
CA ASP A 143 -11.57 10.28 -5.00
C ASP A 143 -12.86 9.57 -4.54
N LEU A 144 -12.96 9.29 -3.24
CA LEU A 144 -14.17 8.71 -2.62
C LEU A 144 -15.38 9.60 -2.82
N VAL A 145 -15.22 10.90 -2.57
CA VAL A 145 -16.28 11.86 -2.82
C VAL A 145 -16.56 11.89 -4.31
N GLU A 146 -15.61 11.91 -5.21
CA GLU A 146 -15.90 12.17 -6.63
C GLU A 146 -16.28 10.93 -7.47
N CYS A 147 -16.14 9.72 -6.94
CA CYS A 147 -16.52 8.49 -7.66
C CYS A 147 -18.04 8.27 -7.64
N LYS A 148 -18.71 8.59 -8.75
CA LYS A 148 -20.18 8.50 -8.90
C LYS A 148 -20.72 7.10 -8.58
N GLY A 149 -20.06 6.04 -9.04
CA GLY A 149 -20.50 4.66 -8.80
C GLY A 149 -20.46 4.29 -7.32
N LEU A 150 -19.44 4.76 -6.59
CA LEU A 150 -19.34 4.53 -5.15
C LEU A 150 -20.33 5.40 -4.37
N ARG A 151 -20.58 6.63 -4.82
CA ARG A 151 -21.60 7.50 -4.20
C ARG A 151 -22.98 6.84 -4.20
N GLN A 152 -23.39 6.29 -5.33
CA GLN A 152 -24.69 5.64 -5.48
C GLN A 152 -24.85 4.42 -4.55
N CYS A 153 -23.77 3.69 -4.30
CA CYS A 153 -23.78 2.53 -3.41
C CYS A 153 -23.72 2.91 -1.91
N LEU A 154 -23.04 4.00 -1.55
CA LEU A 154 -22.87 4.43 -0.15
C LEU A 154 -23.96 5.38 0.35
N TRP A 155 -24.51 6.20 -0.54
CA TRP A 155 -25.59 7.15 -0.26
C TRP A 155 -26.83 6.76 -1.06
N SER A 156 -27.40 5.60 -0.73
CA SER A 156 -28.67 5.11 -1.29
C SER A 156 -29.90 5.93 -0.87
N GLY A 157 -29.77 7.26 -0.74
CA GLY A 157 -30.81 8.16 -0.24
C GLY A 157 -30.80 9.59 -0.78
N GLU A 158 -29.90 9.96 -1.69
CA GLU A 158 -30.08 11.24 -2.41
C GLU A 158 -31.08 11.04 -3.55
N PRO A 159 -32.22 11.75 -3.58
CA PRO A 159 -33.06 11.75 -4.77
C PRO A 159 -32.25 12.37 -5.89
N ALA A 160 -32.12 11.65 -7.00
CA ALA A 160 -31.63 12.21 -8.25
C ALA A 160 -32.52 13.41 -8.60
N SER A 161 -32.06 14.63 -8.34
CA SER A 161 -32.74 15.81 -8.84
C SER A 161 -32.50 15.86 -10.35
N ALA A 162 -33.60 15.76 -11.08
CA ALA A 162 -33.70 15.94 -12.53
C ALA A 162 -33.22 17.31 -13.00
#